data_AF-A0A7S2LRZ3-F1
#
_entry.id   AF-A0A7S2LRZ3-F1
#
_cell.length_a   1.000
_cell.length_b   1.000
_cell.length_c   1.000
_cell.angle_alpha   90.00
_cell.angle_beta   90.00
_cell.angle_gamma   90.00
#
_symmetry.space_group_name_H-M   'P 1'
#
loop_
_entity.id
_entity.type
_entity.pdbx_description
1 polymer ?
#
loop_
_entity_poly.entity_id
_entity_poly.type
_entity_poly.pdbx_seq_one_letter_code
_entity_poly.pdbx_strand_id
1 'polypeptide(L)'
;RERRQEEEEAEQPAEGHAIDSDLSPFVEDDKDQLHDPESLFTAVMAASKADGDLTPDELKIYKKRFIKTMGSRTQTRDLHGGVLALAKKAINDEKPLMPQKVADSINKAGLPYKVKAVSLANSDPTYSFGIKPGLERLVSGDGPAVPRDALRGSSGPPEIFDARKHWPKCAGIIGRIHNQGHC
;
A
#
# COMPACT_ATOMS: atom_id res chain seq x y z
N ARG A 1 35.35 -18.84 -31.17
CA ARG A 1 36.55 -18.25 -30.53
C ARG A 1 36.26 -16.77 -30.41
N GLU A 2 36.23 -16.28 -29.17
CA GLU A 2 36.17 -14.87 -28.74
C GLU A 2 34.82 -14.13 -28.71
N ARG A 3 34.59 -13.52 -27.53
CA ARG A 3 33.50 -12.62 -27.09
C ARG A 3 32.24 -13.25 -26.49
N ARG A 4 32.43 -13.86 -25.32
CA ARG A 4 31.46 -13.87 -24.21
C ARG A 4 32.25 -13.62 -22.93
N GLN A 5 32.34 -12.35 -22.54
CA GLN A 5 32.88 -11.90 -21.27
C GLN A 5 31.99 -10.76 -20.78
N GLU A 6 31.68 -10.85 -19.49
CA GLU A 6 31.31 -9.74 -18.60
C GLU A 6 29.88 -9.20 -18.69
N GLU A 7 28.97 -9.91 -18.02
CA GLU A 7 27.83 -9.31 -17.30
C GLU A 7 27.67 -10.11 -16.00
N GLU A 8 28.57 -9.81 -15.05
CA GLU A 8 28.51 -10.24 -13.66
C GLU A 8 27.98 -9.03 -12.86
N GLU A 9 26.67 -8.79 -12.95
CA GLU A 9 26.00 -7.84 -12.06
C GLU A 9 25.72 -8.53 -10.72
N ALA A 10 26.32 -7.96 -9.68
CA ALA A 10 26.24 -8.39 -8.31
C ALA A 10 24.78 -8.36 -7.81
N GLU A 11 24.19 -9.54 -7.71
CA GLU A 11 22.97 -9.80 -6.94
C GLU A 11 23.31 -9.63 -5.45
N GLN A 12 23.16 -8.41 -4.93
CA GLN A 12 23.25 -8.16 -3.50
C GLN A 12 21.98 -8.74 -2.85
N PRO A 13 22.11 -9.65 -1.88
CA PRO A 13 20.96 -10.18 -1.17
C PRO A 13 20.24 -9.04 -0.46
N ALA A 14 18.93 -8.92 -0.71
CA ALA A 14 18.07 -8.02 0.05
C ALA A 14 18.11 -8.44 1.52
N GLU A 15 18.96 -7.78 2.30
CA GLU A 15 19.00 -7.93 3.75
C GLU A 15 17.62 -7.56 4.28
N GLY A 16 16.89 -8.59 4.73
CA GLY A 16 15.69 -8.42 5.54
C GLY A 16 16.08 -7.69 6.81
N HIS A 17 15.98 -6.37 6.78
CA HIS A 17 16.19 -5.49 7.92
C HIS A 17 15.06 -5.79 8.92
N ALA A 18 15.29 -6.76 9.80
CA ALA A 18 14.50 -6.93 11.00
C ALA A 18 14.61 -5.61 11.78
N ILE A 19 13.51 -4.86 11.83
CA ILE A 19 13.41 -3.66 12.64
C ILE A 19 13.38 -4.14 14.09
N ASP A 20 14.57 -4.29 14.67
CA ASP A 20 14.73 -4.55 16.09
C ASP A 20 13.99 -3.44 16.83
N SER A 21 12.88 -3.82 17.45
CA SER A 21 11.89 -2.93 18.03
C SER A 21 12.34 -2.47 19.41
N ASP A 22 13.62 -2.19 19.59
CA ASP A 22 14.17 -1.74 20.86
C ASP A 22 14.08 -0.20 20.96
N LEU A 23 12.86 0.27 21.18
CA LEU A 23 12.53 1.68 21.42
C LEU A 23 12.61 2.00 22.94
N SER A 24 13.69 1.58 23.60
CA SER A 24 13.95 1.85 25.01
C SER A 24 15.32 2.55 25.11
N PRO A 25 15.46 3.78 25.65
CA PRO A 25 14.77 4.29 26.83
C PRO A 25 14.22 5.72 26.61
N PHE A 26 12.93 5.84 26.31
CA PHE A 26 12.24 7.09 26.62
C PHE A 26 12.02 7.11 28.13
N VAL A 27 12.94 7.79 28.83
CA VAL A 27 12.91 8.04 30.27
C VAL A 27 11.53 8.62 30.64
N GLU A 28 10.81 7.94 31.54
CA GLU A 28 9.41 8.22 31.86
C GLU A 28 9.16 9.52 32.66
N ASP A 29 10.18 10.36 32.88
CA ASP A 29 10.11 11.50 33.81
C ASP A 29 9.65 12.83 33.17
N ASP A 30 9.53 12.94 31.85
CA ASP A 30 9.06 14.17 31.17
C ASP A 30 7.69 13.97 30.49
N LYS A 31 6.69 13.55 31.28
CA LYS A 31 5.31 13.31 30.77
C LYS A 31 4.58 14.56 30.28
N ASP A 32 5.07 15.77 30.62
CA ASP A 32 4.38 17.03 30.33
C ASP A 32 4.89 17.78 29.08
N GLN A 33 6.00 17.36 28.45
CA GLN A 33 6.53 18.05 27.26
C GLN A 33 6.10 17.43 25.92
N LEU A 34 5.51 16.24 25.90
CA LEU A 34 5.14 15.54 24.67
C LEU A 34 3.74 15.93 24.14
N HIS A 35 3.38 17.21 24.23
CA HIS A 35 2.08 17.72 23.80
C HIS A 35 2.09 18.39 22.43
N ASP A 36 3.26 18.75 21.88
CA ASP A 36 3.33 19.34 20.55
C ASP A 36 3.28 18.26 19.45
N PRO A 37 2.23 18.24 18.60
CA PRO A 37 2.12 17.27 17.51
C PRO A 37 3.26 17.38 16.49
N GLU A 38 3.90 18.54 16.34
CA GLU A 38 5.02 18.68 15.39
C GLU A 38 6.27 17.94 15.87
N SER A 39 6.59 18.09 17.16
CA SER A 39 7.69 17.40 17.81
C SER A 39 7.49 15.89 17.76
N LEU A 40 6.25 15.42 18.01
CA LEU A 40 5.91 14.01 17.93
C LEU A 40 6.04 13.44 16.50
N PHE A 41 5.57 14.19 15.49
CA PHE A 41 5.77 13.80 14.09
C PHE A 41 7.25 13.63 13.77
N THR A 42 8.07 14.61 14.15
CA THR A 42 9.51 14.62 13.88
C THR A 42 10.20 13.42 14.54
N ALA A 43 9.87 13.14 15.81
CA ALA A 43 10.43 12.00 16.54
C ALA A 43 10.07 10.65 15.88
N VAL A 44 8.81 10.46 15.46
CA VAL A 44 8.40 9.19 14.83
C VAL A 44 8.96 9.05 13.41
N MET A 45 9.05 10.14 12.64
CA MET A 45 9.69 10.10 11.32
C MET A 45 11.17 9.75 11.42
N ALA A 46 11.90 10.33 12.39
CA ALA A 46 13.29 10.00 12.66
C ALA A 46 13.47 8.54 13.10
N ALA A 47 12.60 8.04 13.99
CA ALA A 47 12.66 6.65 14.45
C ALA A 47 12.34 5.63 13.33
N SER A 48 11.44 5.97 12.41
CA SER A 48 11.03 5.10 11.31
C SER A 48 11.89 5.21 10.05
N LYS A 49 12.76 6.23 9.95
CA LYS A 49 13.55 6.58 8.75
C LYS A 49 12.68 6.79 7.50
N ALA A 50 11.39 7.08 7.67
CA ALA A 50 10.43 7.21 6.59
C ALA A 50 10.58 8.53 5.81
N ASP A 51 11.36 9.48 6.33
CA ASP A 51 11.72 10.74 5.68
C ASP A 51 12.56 10.49 4.42
N GLY A 52 13.37 9.43 4.42
CA GLY A 52 14.14 8.99 3.26
C GLY A 52 13.29 8.60 2.04
N ASP A 53 12.06 8.16 2.26
CA ASP A 53 11.17 7.66 1.19
C ASP A 53 10.25 8.73 0.60
N LEU A 54 10.18 9.89 1.22
CA LEU A 54 9.29 10.97 0.83
C LEU A 54 10.04 12.10 0.13
N THR A 55 9.37 12.79 -0.79
CA THR A 55 9.82 14.09 -1.29
C THR A 55 9.51 15.18 -0.25
N PRO A 56 10.17 16.36 -0.31
CA PRO A 56 9.88 17.46 0.62
C PRO A 56 8.41 17.92 0.62
N ASP A 57 7.77 17.91 -0.56
CA ASP A 57 6.36 18.29 -0.69
C ASP A 57 5.42 17.23 -0.10
N GLU A 58 5.71 15.94 -0.31
CA GLU A 58 4.97 14.85 0.33
C GLU A 58 5.12 14.89 1.85
N LEU A 59 6.33 15.12 2.35
CA LEU A 59 6.60 15.25 3.78
C LEU A 59 5.81 16.42 4.40
N LYS A 60 5.74 17.55 3.71
CA LYS A 60 4.95 18.71 4.15
C LYS A 60 3.45 18.41 4.22
N ILE A 61 2.91 17.75 3.18
CA ILE A 61 1.50 17.34 3.13
C ILE A 61 1.20 16.32 4.24
N TYR A 62 2.10 15.36 4.43
CA TYR A 62 1.97 14.30 5.43
C TYR A 62 1.99 14.86 6.85
N LYS A 63 2.96 15.75 7.16
CA LYS A 63 3.03 16.47 8.44
C LYS A 63 1.73 17.23 8.72
N LYS A 64 1.19 17.95 7.72
CA LYS A 64 -0.06 18.70 7.87
C LYS A 64 -1.25 17.80 8.25
N ARG A 65 -1.37 16.62 7.65
CA ARG A 65 -2.44 15.67 7.96
C ARG A 65 -2.27 15.05 9.34
N PHE A 66 -1.05 14.63 9.66
CA PHE A 66 -0.74 14.10 10.98
C PHE A 66 -1.10 15.09 12.09
N ILE A 67 -0.68 16.35 11.98
CA ILE A 67 -1.00 17.39 12.97
C ILE A 67 -2.51 17.59 13.08
N LYS A 68 -3.24 17.60 11.96
CA LYS A 68 -4.72 17.70 11.95
C LYS A 68 -5.38 16.51 12.67
N THR A 69 -4.89 15.29 12.43
CA THR A 69 -5.41 14.06 13.02
C THR A 69 -5.08 13.96 14.51
N MET A 70 -3.88 14.38 14.93
CA MET A 70 -3.49 14.41 16.33
C MET A 70 -4.18 15.54 17.09
N GLY A 71 -4.26 16.74 16.53
CA GLY A 71 -4.90 17.90 17.16
C GLY A 71 -6.40 17.75 17.38
N SER A 72 -7.07 16.92 16.56
CA SER A 72 -8.48 16.58 16.79
C SER A 72 -8.67 15.50 17.87
N ARG A 73 -7.69 14.62 18.09
CA ARG A 73 -7.77 13.51 19.06
C ARG A 73 -7.24 13.86 20.45
N THR A 74 -6.36 14.85 20.60
CA THR A 74 -5.87 15.29 21.93
C THR A 74 -6.95 15.97 22.77
N GLN A 75 -8.06 16.40 22.16
CA GLN A 75 -9.19 16.98 22.89
C GLN A 75 -10.07 15.92 23.57
N THR A 76 -10.01 14.66 23.14
CA THR A 76 -10.78 13.58 23.76
C THR A 76 -10.00 12.98 24.93
N ARG A 77 -10.51 13.13 26.15
CA ARG A 77 -9.87 12.66 27.41
C ARG A 77 -9.65 11.14 27.49
N ASP A 78 -10.20 10.36 26.57
CA ASP A 78 -10.06 8.91 26.52
C ASP A 78 -8.91 8.46 25.59
N LEU A 79 -7.68 8.68 26.03
CA LEU A 79 -6.48 8.15 25.37
C LEU A 79 -6.10 6.80 26.00
N HIS A 80 -7.00 5.81 25.98
CA HIS A 80 -6.81 4.49 26.59
C HIS A 80 -5.63 3.67 25.99
N GLY A 81 -4.97 4.15 24.94
CA GLY A 81 -3.79 3.51 24.32
C GLY A 81 -2.49 4.35 24.40
N GLY A 82 -2.51 5.50 25.06
CA GLY A 82 -1.38 6.44 25.06
C GLY A 82 -1.21 7.21 23.74
N VAL A 83 -0.69 8.43 23.83
CA VAL A 83 -0.48 9.34 22.70
C VAL A 83 0.41 8.72 21.62
N LEU A 84 1.41 7.93 22.03
CA LEU A 84 2.37 7.31 21.12
C LEU A 84 1.73 6.24 20.22
N ALA A 85 0.83 5.40 20.74
CA ALA A 85 0.14 4.40 19.92
C ALA A 85 -0.77 5.06 18.87
N LEU A 86 -1.44 6.15 19.26
CA LEU A 86 -2.26 6.94 18.34
C LEU A 86 -1.44 7.65 17.28
N ALA A 87 -0.26 8.17 17.64
CA ALA A 87 0.66 8.76 16.68
C ALA A 87 1.20 7.72 15.69
N LYS A 88 1.63 6.55 16.18
CA LYS A 88 2.05 5.43 15.31
C LYS A 88 0.92 5.04 14.35
N LYS A 89 -0.31 4.92 14.86
CA LYS A 89 -1.48 4.63 14.04
C LYS A 89 -1.74 5.73 13.01
N ALA A 90 -1.76 7.00 13.42
CA ALA A 90 -2.00 8.13 12.52
C ALA A 90 -0.93 8.25 11.43
N ILE A 91 0.33 7.95 11.75
CA ILE A 91 1.42 7.88 10.76
C ILE A 91 1.15 6.78 9.75
N ASN A 92 0.83 5.57 10.20
CA ASN A 92 0.53 4.47 9.29
C ASN A 92 -0.72 4.73 8.43
N ASP A 93 -1.79 5.27 9.02
CA ASP A 93 -3.05 5.59 8.34
C ASP A 93 -2.87 6.68 7.27
N GLU A 94 -1.96 7.63 7.49
CA GLU A 94 -1.75 8.78 6.60
C GLU A 94 -0.54 8.62 5.64
N LYS A 95 0.22 7.50 5.74
CA LYS A 95 1.42 7.25 4.93
C LYS A 95 1.02 7.04 3.46
N PRO A 96 1.53 7.83 2.49
CA PRO A 96 1.18 7.69 1.07
C PRO A 96 1.29 6.24 0.57
N LEU A 97 0.24 5.75 -0.11
CA LEU A 97 0.18 4.38 -0.63
C LEU A 97 1.27 4.14 -1.67
N MET A 98 1.58 5.16 -2.47
CA MET A 98 2.59 5.10 -3.52
C MET A 98 3.38 6.43 -3.53
N PRO A 99 4.46 6.55 -2.73
CA PRO A 99 5.35 7.71 -2.76
C PRO A 99 6.01 7.90 -4.13
N GLN A 100 6.35 9.15 -4.47
CA GLN A 100 6.98 9.47 -5.76
C GLN A 100 8.30 8.73 -5.96
N LYS A 101 9.16 8.62 -4.94
CA LYS A 101 10.43 7.88 -5.02
C LYS A 101 10.22 6.40 -5.37
N VAL A 102 9.18 5.78 -4.82
CA VAL A 102 8.82 4.38 -5.13
C VAL A 102 8.32 4.27 -6.56
N ALA A 103 7.45 5.19 -6.99
CA ALA A 103 6.95 5.23 -8.36
C ALA A 103 8.10 5.40 -9.37
N ASP A 104 9.06 6.28 -9.10
CA ASP A 104 10.23 6.52 -9.93
C ASP A 104 11.14 5.30 -9.99
N SER A 105 11.35 4.63 -8.85
CA SER A 105 12.13 3.38 -8.78
C SER A 105 11.52 2.28 -9.64
N ILE A 106 10.20 2.05 -9.54
CA ILE A 106 9.47 1.07 -10.35
C ILE A 106 9.56 1.40 -11.84
N ASN A 107 9.38 2.68 -12.20
CA ASN A 107 9.45 3.12 -13.59
C ASN A 107 10.88 3.00 -14.16
N LYS A 108 11.91 3.17 -13.33
CA LYS A 108 13.32 3.00 -13.73
C LYS A 108 13.69 1.54 -13.97
N ALA A 109 13.02 0.60 -13.32
CA ALA A 109 13.25 -0.84 -13.47
C ALA A 109 12.86 -1.41 -14.86
N GLY A 110 12.31 -0.60 -15.77
CA GLY A 110 12.04 -1.03 -17.15
C GLY A 110 10.92 -2.06 -17.29
N LEU A 111 10.02 -2.14 -16.32
CA LEU A 111 8.88 -3.05 -16.34
C LEU A 111 7.90 -2.69 -17.48
N PRO A 112 7.09 -3.66 -17.98
CA PRO A 112 6.16 -3.44 -19.10
C PRO A 112 4.94 -2.57 -18.72
N TYR A 113 4.95 -1.96 -17.53
CA TYR A 113 3.92 -1.06 -17.03
C TYR A 113 4.56 0.18 -16.41
N LYS A 114 3.80 1.28 -16.37
CA LYS A 114 4.20 2.51 -15.69
C LYS A 114 3.31 2.75 -14.49
N VAL A 115 3.91 3.23 -13.41
CA VAL A 115 3.21 3.64 -12.20
C VAL A 115 3.29 5.16 -12.05
N LYS A 116 2.34 5.72 -11.29
CA LYS A 116 2.34 7.13 -10.89
C LYS A 116 2.20 7.19 -9.38
N ALA A 117 2.78 8.22 -8.77
CA ALA A 117 2.54 8.49 -7.36
C ALA A 117 1.04 8.75 -7.14
N VAL A 118 0.51 8.20 -6.04
CA VAL A 118 -0.87 8.40 -5.64
C VAL A 118 -0.86 9.06 -4.27
N SER A 119 -1.20 10.34 -4.27
CA SER A 119 -1.43 11.10 -3.04
C SER A 119 -2.67 10.54 -2.34
N LEU A 120 -2.48 10.22 -1.07
CA LEU A 120 -3.51 9.66 -0.20
C LEU A 120 -4.64 10.65 0.12
N ALA A 121 -4.69 11.83 -0.51
CA ALA A 121 -5.77 12.80 -0.23
C ALA A 121 -7.16 12.21 -0.53
N ASN A 122 -7.22 11.16 -1.36
CA ASN A 122 -8.45 10.56 -1.85
C ASN A 122 -8.54 9.04 -1.64
N SER A 123 -7.58 8.41 -0.94
CA SER A 123 -7.51 6.95 -0.84
C SER A 123 -7.35 6.53 0.61
N ASP A 124 -8.40 6.67 1.40
CA ASP A 124 -8.41 6.12 2.75
C ASP A 124 -8.09 4.62 2.66
N PRO A 125 -7.04 4.14 3.36
CA PRO A 125 -6.50 2.79 3.20
C PRO A 125 -7.48 1.70 3.65
N THR A 126 -8.55 2.07 4.36
CA THR A 126 -9.66 1.15 4.68
C THR A 126 -10.57 0.89 3.48
N TYR A 127 -10.54 1.73 2.45
CA TYR A 127 -11.39 1.64 1.28
C TYR A 127 -10.62 1.02 0.12
N SER A 128 -10.70 -0.31 -0.03
CA SER A 128 -10.46 -1.02 -1.32
C SER A 128 -10.51 -2.54 -1.20
N PHE A 129 -10.41 -3.13 -0.01
CA PHE A 129 -10.26 -4.59 0.11
C PHE A 129 -11.45 -5.22 0.83
N GLY A 130 -12.64 -5.00 0.28
CA GLY A 130 -13.85 -5.78 0.61
C GLY A 130 -13.76 -7.24 0.17
N ILE A 131 -12.75 -7.59 -0.63
CA ILE A 131 -12.41 -8.98 -0.92
C ILE A 131 -11.58 -9.50 0.25
N LYS A 132 -12.26 -10.01 1.27
CA LYS A 132 -11.68 -11.02 2.16
C LYS A 132 -11.75 -12.32 1.35
N PRO A 133 -10.65 -12.81 0.73
CA PRO A 133 -10.71 -14.11 0.09
C PRO A 133 -11.19 -15.09 1.16
N GLY A 134 -12.34 -15.73 0.93
CA GLY A 134 -12.81 -16.78 1.81
C GLY A 134 -11.81 -17.93 1.71
N LEU A 135 -10.73 -17.87 2.48
CA LEU A 135 -9.66 -18.87 2.47
C LEU A 135 -10.25 -20.26 2.73
N GLU A 136 -11.26 -20.29 3.60
CA GLU A 136 -12.07 -21.48 3.89
C GLU A 136 -12.78 -22.01 2.63
N ARG A 137 -13.34 -21.14 1.78
CA ARG A 137 -14.09 -21.54 0.58
C ARG A 137 -13.23 -21.89 -0.63
N LEU A 138 -12.01 -21.34 -0.71
CA LEU A 138 -11.02 -21.72 -1.73
C LEU A 138 -10.47 -23.13 -1.49
N VAL A 139 -10.47 -23.58 -0.23
CA VAL A 139 -10.01 -24.92 0.15
C VAL A 139 -11.15 -25.94 0.14
N SER A 140 -12.39 -25.55 0.48
CA SER A 140 -13.49 -26.52 0.61
C SER A 140 -14.12 -27.00 -0.69
N GLY A 141 -13.86 -26.39 -1.85
CA GLY A 141 -14.29 -26.96 -3.14
C GLY A 141 -15.80 -27.21 -3.30
N ASP A 142 -16.66 -26.69 -2.42
CA ASP A 142 -18.10 -27.02 -2.33
C ASP A 142 -18.97 -26.43 -3.46
N GLY A 143 -18.37 -26.02 -4.57
CA GLY A 143 -19.09 -25.68 -5.79
C GLY A 143 -19.28 -26.92 -6.66
N PRO A 144 -20.40 -27.06 -7.40
CA PRO A 144 -20.51 -28.11 -8.41
C PRO A 144 -19.35 -27.95 -9.38
N ALA A 145 -18.42 -28.91 -9.38
CA ALA A 145 -17.31 -28.93 -10.32
C ALA A 145 -17.91 -28.94 -11.73
N VAL A 146 -17.60 -27.91 -12.53
CA VAL A 146 -17.97 -27.91 -13.94
C VAL A 146 -17.23 -29.09 -14.57
N PRO A 147 -17.93 -30.09 -15.17
CA PRO A 147 -17.27 -31.26 -15.73
C PRO A 147 -16.23 -30.81 -16.76
N ARG A 148 -14.97 -31.21 -16.58
CA ARG A 148 -13.87 -30.89 -17.51
C ARG A 148 -14.20 -31.29 -18.95
N ASP A 149 -15.01 -32.33 -19.12
CA ASP A 149 -15.42 -32.84 -20.41
C ASP A 149 -16.44 -31.95 -21.13
N ALA A 150 -17.14 -31.05 -20.42
CA ALA A 150 -18.00 -30.02 -21.04
C ALA A 150 -17.18 -28.97 -21.84
N LEU A 151 -15.85 -28.97 -21.68
CA LEU A 151 -14.93 -28.11 -22.43
C LEU A 151 -14.23 -28.85 -23.59
N ARG A 152 -14.43 -30.17 -23.75
CA ARG A 152 -13.86 -30.97 -24.84
C ARG A 152 -14.68 -30.78 -26.12
N GLY A 153 -14.41 -29.71 -26.84
CA GLY A 153 -15.06 -29.43 -28.13
C GLY A 153 -14.70 -28.07 -28.71
N SER A 154 -14.15 -27.17 -27.90
CA SER A 154 -13.57 -25.91 -28.34
C SER A 154 -12.14 -26.10 -28.83
N SER A 155 -11.75 -25.36 -29.86
CA SER A 155 -10.44 -25.33 -30.51
C SER A 155 -9.31 -24.74 -29.63
N GLY A 156 -9.33 -25.02 -28.33
CA GLY A 156 -8.51 -24.35 -27.32
C GLY A 156 -8.97 -22.91 -27.04
N PRO A 157 -8.51 -22.30 -25.93
CA PRO A 157 -8.71 -20.88 -25.68
C PRO A 157 -7.92 -20.04 -26.72
N PRO A 158 -8.45 -18.88 -27.15
CA PRO A 158 -7.74 -18.00 -28.06
C PRO A 158 -6.53 -17.35 -27.36
N GLU A 159 -5.51 -16.98 -28.13
CA GLU A 159 -4.31 -16.28 -27.62
C GLU A 159 -4.66 -14.92 -27.01
N ILE A 160 -5.63 -14.21 -27.61
CA ILE A 160 -6.14 -12.93 -27.11
C ILE A 160 -7.67 -13.01 -27.06
N PHE A 161 -8.25 -12.70 -25.91
CA PHE A 161 -9.69 -12.63 -25.73
C PHE A 161 -10.12 -11.26 -25.16
N ASP A 162 -11.00 -10.57 -25.88
CA ASP A 162 -11.67 -9.35 -25.38
C ASP A 162 -13.19 -9.55 -25.48
N ALA A 163 -13.83 -9.73 -24.32
CA ALA A 163 -15.26 -9.97 -24.22
C ALA A 163 -16.10 -8.85 -24.89
N ARG A 164 -15.61 -7.60 -24.89
CA ARG A 164 -16.32 -6.47 -25.53
C ARG A 164 -16.38 -6.62 -27.04
N LYS A 165 -15.35 -7.23 -27.64
CA LYS A 165 -15.29 -7.51 -29.09
C LYS A 165 -16.15 -8.72 -29.47
N HIS A 166 -16.22 -9.72 -28.60
CA HIS A 166 -16.97 -10.95 -28.85
C HIS A 166 -18.49 -10.76 -28.67
N TRP A 167 -18.92 -9.90 -27.73
CA TRP A 167 -20.33 -9.55 -27.51
C TRP A 167 -20.56 -8.04 -27.70
N PRO A 168 -20.51 -7.54 -28.95
CA PRO A 168 -20.55 -6.10 -29.22
C PRO A 168 -21.87 -5.45 -28.78
N LYS A 169 -23.00 -6.16 -28.85
CA LYS A 169 -24.30 -5.68 -28.35
C LYS A 169 -24.30 -5.42 -26.84
N CYS A 170 -23.38 -6.04 -26.10
CA CYS A 170 -23.23 -5.90 -24.65
C CYS A 170 -21.95 -5.15 -24.25
N ALA A 171 -21.17 -4.62 -25.19
CA ALA A 171 -19.87 -4.02 -24.93
C ALA A 171 -19.94 -2.86 -23.91
N GLY A 172 -21.02 -2.07 -23.94
CA GLY A 172 -21.23 -0.96 -22.99
C GLY A 172 -21.58 -1.39 -21.56
N ILE A 173 -22.01 -2.65 -21.37
CA ILE A 173 -22.24 -3.23 -20.03
C ILE A 173 -20.95 -3.93 -19.57
N ILE A 174 -20.37 -4.78 -20.41
CA ILE A 174 -19.14 -5.54 -20.11
C ILE A 174 -17.95 -4.60 -19.84
N GLY A 175 -17.82 -3.54 -20.63
CA GLY A 175 -16.72 -2.57 -20.48
C GLY A 175 -16.98 -1.49 -19.44
N ARG A 176 -18.10 -1.55 -18.70
CA ARG A 176 -18.46 -0.51 -17.73
C ARG A 176 -17.60 -0.64 -16.48
N ILE A 177 -16.92 0.44 -16.13
CA ILE A 177 -16.18 0.56 -14.86
C ILE A 177 -17.15 1.15 -13.82
N HIS A 178 -17.29 0.47 -12.69
CA HIS A 178 -18.14 0.93 -11.58
C HIS A 178 -17.28 1.50 -10.46
N ASN A 179 -17.74 2.60 -9.86
CA ASN A 179 -17.13 3.19 -8.66
C ASN A 179 -17.96 2.77 -7.45
N GLN A 180 -17.34 2.04 -6.52
CA GLN A 180 -18.00 1.56 -5.29
C GLN A 180 -18.20 2.68 -4.25
N GLY A 181 -17.57 3.84 -4.46
CA GLY A 181 -17.64 4.97 -3.53
C GLY A 181 -17.04 4.63 -2.17
N HIS A 182 -17.59 5.27 -1.14
CA HIS A 182 -17.26 5.03 0.27
C HIS A 182 -18.28 4.05 0.89
N CYS A 183 -18.27 2.81 0.42
CA CYS A 183 -19.12 1.72 0.93
C CYS A 183 -18.43 0.95 2.07
#